data_AF-A0A1E4IFJ6-F1
#
_entry.id   AF-A0A1E4IFJ6-F1
#
_cell.length_a   1.000
_cell.length_b   1.000
_cell.length_c   1.000
_cell.angle_alpha   90.00
_cell.angle_beta   90.00
_cell.angle_gamma   90.00
#
_symmetry.space_group_name_H-M   'P 1'
#
loop_
_entity.id
_entity.type
_entity.pdbx_description
1 polymer ?
#
loop_
_entity_poly.entity_id
_entity_poly.type
_entity_poly.pdbx_seq_one_letter_code
_entity_poly.pdbx_strand_id
1 'polypeptide(L)'
;MFKKSLAIAALLAAGSALADPLYVSYDNFNYSGTVTRYASEADAIAKTNPISTASITTVSNDTRSTLTDARDGNLYVAKDASASYDADLAYFSTAWYFTTFPALGNGWGNPNNTNTGFVQFYDGSTTPTVTGGWSNSLTTFTVDVSGGDGDTGNYARLWAAPKTGGPSGDTSGVFRDFHLNLVADFAAAAVFNPTTGWYEADANPTALSGTATGIFENQSTTDASLNGFYAFDFSFAPGSWASANAATWGSGAYSPSAFFAAPAAAPVPEPGALALAGLAIAMLSLVRRQRRS
;
A
#
# COMPACT_ATOMS: atom_id res chain seq x y z
N MET A 1 26.81 18.91 36.63
CA MET A 1 27.51 18.64 35.35
C MET A 1 26.46 18.13 34.37
N PHE A 2 26.27 18.86 33.27
CA PHE A 2 25.35 18.59 32.15
C PHE A 2 25.60 17.19 31.56
N LYS A 3 24.61 16.46 31.00
CA LYS A 3 24.01 16.75 29.69
C LYS A 3 22.62 16.10 29.58
N LYS A 4 21.63 16.92 29.19
CA LYS A 4 20.33 16.51 28.68
C LYS A 4 20.54 15.88 27.30
N SER A 5 20.14 14.63 27.11
CA SER A 5 20.10 14.00 25.79
C SER A 5 18.84 14.48 25.08
N LEU A 6 19.04 15.35 24.09
CA LEU A 6 18.00 15.89 23.22
C LEU A 6 17.63 14.79 22.21
N ALA A 7 16.45 14.20 22.33
CA ALA A 7 15.88 13.37 21.28
C ALA A 7 15.52 14.28 20.10
N ILE A 8 16.23 14.13 18.99
CA ILE A 8 15.86 14.74 17.71
C ILE A 8 14.74 13.87 17.15
N ALA A 9 13.50 14.24 17.43
CA ALA A 9 12.35 13.80 16.64
C ALA A 9 12.58 14.34 15.22
N ALA A 10 12.70 13.44 14.25
CA ALA A 10 12.83 13.79 12.84
C ALA A 10 11.55 14.53 12.43
N LEU A 11 11.71 15.84 12.24
CA LEU A 11 10.72 16.76 11.74
C LEU A 11 10.51 16.48 10.23
N LEU A 12 9.79 15.41 9.89
CA LEU A 12 9.20 15.22 8.57
C LEU A 12 7.92 16.07 8.48
N ALA A 13 8.10 17.38 8.48
CA ALA A 13 7.04 18.33 8.23
C ALA A 13 7.63 19.58 7.58
N ALA A 14 7.68 19.58 6.25
CA ALA A 14 7.78 20.80 5.46
C ALA A 14 7.07 20.56 4.13
N GLY A 15 5.76 20.85 4.12
CA GLY A 15 4.89 20.65 2.98
C GLY A 15 4.81 21.82 2.01
N SER A 16 4.06 21.57 0.94
CA SER A 16 3.04 22.46 0.35
C SER A 16 2.11 21.55 -0.44
N ALA A 17 0.95 21.22 0.13
CA ALA A 17 -0.18 20.59 -0.55
C ALA A 17 -0.51 21.41 -1.81
N LEU A 18 -0.77 20.81 -2.98
CA LEU A 18 -1.85 19.88 -3.34
C LEU A 18 -1.35 18.97 -4.50
N ALA A 19 -1.83 17.74 -4.73
CA ALA A 19 -3.19 17.50 -5.22
C ALA A 19 -3.78 16.09 -4.95
N ASP A 20 -4.79 16.06 -4.06
CA ASP A 20 -6.15 15.58 -4.42
C ASP A 20 -6.63 16.21 -5.75
N PRO A 21 -7.49 15.60 -6.60
CA PRO A 21 -8.17 14.32 -6.45
C PRO A 21 -7.47 13.17 -7.19
N LEU A 22 -7.59 11.96 -6.67
CA LEU A 22 -6.72 10.83 -7.04
C LEU A 22 -7.52 9.71 -7.70
N TYR A 23 -6.91 8.97 -8.63
CA TYR A 23 -7.38 7.63 -9.01
C TYR A 23 -6.17 6.76 -9.34
N VAL A 24 -6.02 5.63 -8.67
CA VAL A 24 -5.03 4.60 -9.00
C VAL A 24 -5.73 3.25 -9.01
N SER A 25 -5.58 2.51 -10.11
CA SER A 25 -5.93 1.10 -10.24
C SER A 25 -4.70 0.36 -10.73
N TYR A 26 -4.18 -0.57 -9.93
CA TYR A 26 -2.92 -1.23 -10.22
C TYR A 26 -2.86 -2.66 -9.67
N ASP A 27 -2.57 -3.60 -10.56
CA ASP A 27 -2.57 -5.06 -10.27
C ASP A 27 -1.23 -5.75 -10.58
N ASN A 28 -0.22 -5.00 -11.02
CA ASN A 28 1.05 -5.57 -11.48
C ASN A 28 2.19 -5.38 -10.48
N PHE A 29 1.93 -5.71 -9.21
CA PHE A 29 2.93 -5.70 -8.17
C PHE A 29 2.77 -6.89 -7.23
N ASN A 30 3.80 -7.11 -6.42
CA ASN A 30 3.76 -8.08 -5.35
C ASN A 30 4.18 -7.44 -4.02
N TYR A 31 3.86 -8.10 -2.91
CA TYR A 31 4.25 -7.69 -1.59
C TYR A 31 4.86 -8.83 -0.78
N SER A 32 5.86 -8.51 0.03
CA SER A 32 6.49 -9.44 0.97
C SER A 32 6.71 -8.75 2.30
N GLY A 33 6.98 -9.49 3.37
CA GLY A 33 7.24 -8.87 4.66
C GLY A 33 6.93 -9.79 5.83
N THR A 34 6.36 -9.23 6.90
CA THR A 34 6.09 -9.97 8.13
C THR A 34 4.71 -9.69 8.71
N VAL A 35 4.21 -10.68 9.45
CA VAL A 35 3.06 -10.56 10.34
C VAL A 35 3.48 -11.04 11.73
N THR A 36 3.33 -10.18 12.73
CA THR A 36 3.67 -10.48 14.13
C THR A 36 2.43 -10.43 15.00
N ARG A 37 2.18 -11.50 15.74
CA ARG A 37 1.03 -11.65 16.63
C ARG A 37 1.38 -11.18 18.05
N TYR A 38 0.44 -10.50 18.69
CA TYR A 38 0.49 -9.99 20.05
C TYR A 38 -0.78 -10.36 20.82
N ALA A 39 -0.66 -10.41 22.15
CA ALA A 39 -1.79 -10.66 23.04
C ALA A 39 -2.70 -9.43 23.20
N SER A 40 -2.13 -8.23 23.11
CA SER A 40 -2.82 -6.96 23.36
C SER A 40 -2.49 -5.92 22.29
N GLU A 41 -3.39 -4.95 22.13
CA GLU A 41 -3.19 -3.80 21.24
C GLU A 41 -1.99 -2.95 21.69
N ALA A 42 -1.84 -2.75 23.00
CA ALA A 42 -0.73 -1.98 23.56
C ALA A 42 0.63 -2.62 23.22
N ASP A 43 0.73 -3.94 23.31
CA ASP A 43 1.93 -4.69 22.90
C ASP A 43 2.18 -4.58 21.39
N ALA A 44 1.12 -4.63 20.57
CA ALA A 44 1.24 -4.48 19.12
C ALA A 44 1.74 -3.08 18.72
N ILE A 45 1.18 -2.02 19.33
CA ILE A 45 1.60 -0.62 19.11
C ILE A 45 3.05 -0.42 19.58
N ALA A 46 3.40 -0.92 20.76
CA ALA A 46 4.74 -0.79 21.32
C ALA A 46 5.77 -1.74 20.69
N LYS A 47 5.31 -2.73 19.90
CA LYS A 47 6.09 -3.84 19.36
C LYS A 47 6.86 -4.60 20.46
N THR A 48 6.19 -4.87 21.58
CA THR A 48 6.73 -5.59 22.73
C THR A 48 6.05 -6.94 22.93
N ASN A 49 6.74 -7.90 23.56
CA ASN A 49 6.18 -9.22 23.92
C ASN A 49 5.49 -9.96 22.75
N PRO A 50 6.14 -10.13 21.58
CA PRO A 50 5.54 -10.85 20.46
C PRO A 50 5.26 -12.31 20.83
N ILE A 51 4.10 -12.83 20.44
CA ILE A 51 3.75 -14.24 20.56
C ILE A 51 4.43 -15.04 19.45
N SER A 52 4.38 -14.54 18.22
CA SER A 52 4.94 -15.19 17.04
C SER A 52 5.14 -14.19 15.90
N THR A 53 6.14 -14.43 15.06
CA THR A 53 6.35 -13.70 13.81
C THR A 53 6.44 -14.70 12.66
N ALA A 54 5.74 -14.43 11.57
CA ALA A 54 5.88 -15.18 10.32
C ALA A 54 6.26 -14.23 9.19
N SER A 55 7.04 -14.74 8.24
CA SER A 55 7.38 -14.03 7.02
C SER A 55 6.47 -14.43 5.88
N ILE A 56 6.13 -13.44 5.07
CA ILE A 56 5.59 -13.62 3.73
C ILE A 56 6.77 -13.44 2.78
N THR A 57 7.26 -14.53 2.20
CA THR A 57 8.33 -14.47 1.21
C THR A 57 7.71 -14.55 -0.18
N THR A 58 7.82 -13.50 -0.97
CA THR A 58 7.66 -13.62 -2.43
C THR A 58 9.00 -14.07 -2.97
N VAL A 59 9.09 -15.34 -3.35
CA VAL A 59 10.17 -15.76 -4.25
C VAL A 59 9.86 -15.02 -5.54
N SER A 60 10.74 -14.11 -5.98
CA SER A 60 10.62 -13.34 -7.22
C SER A 60 9.81 -14.10 -8.28
N ASN A 61 8.72 -13.51 -8.77
CA ASN A 61 7.84 -14.09 -9.79
C ASN A 61 8.65 -14.38 -11.06
N ASP A 62 9.28 -15.56 -11.14
CA ASP A 62 9.97 -16.03 -12.33
C ASP A 62 8.95 -16.63 -13.33
N THR A 63 9.44 -17.07 -14.49
CA THR A 63 8.61 -17.58 -15.58
C THR A 63 7.97 -18.96 -15.30
N ARG A 64 8.05 -19.50 -14.08
CA ARG A 64 7.49 -20.81 -13.72
C ARG A 64 6.31 -20.70 -12.76
N SER A 65 5.15 -21.14 -13.25
CA SER A 65 3.81 -21.11 -12.66
C SER A 65 3.57 -21.98 -11.41
N THR A 66 4.58 -22.27 -10.58
CA THR A 66 4.44 -23.20 -9.43
C THR A 66 4.93 -22.64 -8.09
N LEU A 67 5.05 -21.33 -7.93
CA LEU A 67 5.47 -20.75 -6.66
C LEU A 67 4.33 -20.84 -5.63
N THR A 68 4.58 -21.51 -4.51
CA THR A 68 3.60 -21.74 -3.42
C THR A 68 3.16 -20.47 -2.71
N ASP A 69 3.82 -19.32 -2.96
CA ASP A 69 3.60 -18.07 -2.22
C ASP A 69 3.81 -16.83 -3.09
N ALA A 70 3.27 -16.80 -4.32
CA ALA A 70 3.06 -15.50 -4.97
C ALA A 70 2.10 -14.68 -4.09
N ARG A 71 2.37 -13.38 -3.99
CA ARG A 71 1.56 -12.42 -3.23
C ARG A 71 1.38 -11.17 -4.06
N ASP A 72 0.60 -11.34 -5.11
CA ASP A 72 0.20 -10.29 -6.01
C ASP A 72 -0.68 -9.31 -5.26
N GLY A 73 -0.36 -8.02 -5.37
CA GLY A 73 -1.17 -6.95 -4.84
C GLY A 73 -2.17 -6.46 -5.89
N ASN A 74 -3.35 -6.10 -5.40
CA ASN A 74 -4.27 -5.19 -6.05
C ASN A 74 -4.30 -3.92 -5.21
N LEU A 75 -4.22 -2.79 -5.90
CA LEU A 75 -4.49 -1.48 -5.34
C LEU A 75 -5.58 -0.83 -6.18
N TYR A 76 -6.60 -0.31 -5.51
CA TYR A 76 -7.54 0.63 -6.08
C TYR A 76 -7.71 1.77 -5.08
N VAL A 77 -7.40 3.00 -5.44
CA VAL A 77 -7.70 4.16 -4.58
C VAL A 77 -8.18 5.30 -5.43
N ALA A 78 -9.36 5.85 -5.12
CA ALA A 78 -9.81 7.10 -5.70
C ALA A 78 -10.41 7.98 -4.58
N LYS A 79 -10.08 9.27 -4.55
CA LYS A 79 -10.79 10.23 -3.69
C LYS A 79 -10.98 11.57 -4.38
N ASP A 80 -12.21 12.08 -4.33
CA ASP A 80 -12.75 13.23 -5.08
C ASP A 80 -12.55 13.14 -6.60
N ALA A 81 -12.33 11.93 -7.13
CA ALA A 81 -12.10 11.70 -8.54
C ALA A 81 -13.29 12.23 -9.37
N SER A 82 -13.02 12.72 -10.58
CA SER A 82 -14.11 13.21 -11.44
C SER A 82 -15.17 12.12 -11.60
N ALA A 83 -16.43 12.49 -11.90
CA ALA A 83 -17.50 11.50 -12.16
C ALA A 83 -17.16 10.43 -13.23
N SER A 84 -16.05 10.60 -13.96
CA SER A 84 -15.49 9.64 -14.90
C SER A 84 -14.67 8.50 -14.25
N TYR A 85 -14.35 8.58 -12.94
CA TYR A 85 -13.36 7.72 -12.27
C TYR A 85 -13.85 7.08 -10.94
N ASP A 86 -15.17 6.83 -10.82
CA ASP A 86 -15.82 6.18 -9.66
C ASP A 86 -15.65 6.93 -8.30
N ALA A 87 -16.34 6.46 -7.25
CA ALA A 87 -16.46 7.13 -5.96
C ALA A 87 -15.36 6.77 -4.93
N ASP A 88 -15.30 7.54 -3.83
CA ASP A 88 -14.35 7.41 -2.72
C ASP A 88 -14.21 5.96 -2.23
N LEU A 89 -13.06 5.35 -2.52
CA LEU A 89 -12.73 4.00 -2.09
C LEU A 89 -11.21 3.88 -1.93
N ALA A 90 -10.76 3.38 -0.79
CA ALA A 90 -9.39 2.91 -0.59
C ALA A 90 -9.39 1.38 -0.45
N TYR A 91 -8.73 0.70 -1.39
CA TYR A 91 -8.69 -0.76 -1.45
C TYR A 91 -7.26 -1.25 -1.71
N PHE A 92 -6.76 -2.07 -0.80
CA PHE A 92 -5.52 -2.82 -0.96
C PHE A 92 -5.78 -4.28 -0.61
N SER A 93 -5.48 -5.19 -1.51
CA SER A 93 -5.77 -6.60 -1.31
C SER A 93 -4.75 -7.50 -1.99
N THR A 94 -4.66 -8.73 -1.52
CA THR A 94 -4.16 -9.83 -2.32
C THR A 94 -5.02 -10.00 -3.57
N ALA A 95 -4.42 -10.06 -4.76
CA ALA A 95 -5.12 -10.23 -6.03
C ALA A 95 -5.48 -11.72 -6.29
N TRP A 96 -6.38 -12.25 -5.45
CA TRP A 96 -6.78 -13.66 -5.45
C TRP A 96 -7.67 -14.06 -6.64
N TYR A 97 -8.27 -13.09 -7.34
CA TYR A 97 -9.33 -13.32 -8.33
C TYR A 97 -8.81 -13.58 -9.75
N PHE A 98 -7.56 -13.26 -10.08
CA PHE A 98 -6.98 -13.63 -11.37
C PHE A 98 -7.03 -15.16 -11.56
N THR A 99 -7.12 -15.62 -12.79
CA THR A 99 -7.27 -17.03 -13.15
C THR A 99 -6.53 -17.33 -14.45
N THR A 100 -5.86 -18.47 -14.50
CA THR A 100 -5.34 -19.07 -15.74
C THR A 100 -6.35 -20.04 -16.37
N PHE A 101 -7.51 -20.23 -15.73
CA PHE A 101 -8.60 -21.08 -16.18
C PHE A 101 -9.94 -20.32 -16.19
N PRO A 102 -10.15 -19.35 -17.11
CA PRO A 102 -11.34 -18.49 -17.09
C PRO A 102 -12.68 -19.25 -17.11
N ALA A 103 -12.73 -20.41 -17.79
CA ALA A 103 -13.91 -21.26 -17.86
C ALA A 103 -14.32 -21.88 -16.50
N LEU A 104 -13.40 -21.95 -15.54
CA LEU A 104 -13.68 -22.44 -14.18
C LEU A 104 -14.07 -21.31 -13.21
N GLY A 105 -13.86 -20.05 -13.62
CA GLY A 105 -14.14 -18.86 -12.83
C GLY A 105 -12.89 -18.20 -12.24
N ASN A 106 -13.10 -17.10 -11.52
CA ASN A 106 -12.05 -16.30 -10.88
C ASN A 106 -11.29 -17.13 -9.83
N GLY A 107 -10.00 -16.86 -9.68
CA GLY A 107 -9.12 -17.48 -8.69
C GLY A 107 -8.70 -18.93 -8.97
N TRP A 108 -9.20 -19.56 -10.02
CA TRP A 108 -8.75 -20.90 -10.39
C TRP A 108 -7.32 -20.88 -10.93
N GLY A 109 -6.47 -21.78 -10.40
CA GLY A 109 -5.05 -21.84 -10.75
C GLY A 109 -4.22 -20.68 -10.19
N ASN A 110 -4.81 -19.80 -9.39
CA ASN A 110 -4.12 -18.67 -8.80
C ASN A 110 -3.48 -19.06 -7.46
N PRO A 111 -2.14 -19.03 -7.33
CA PRO A 111 -1.45 -19.33 -6.07
C PRO A 111 -1.77 -18.32 -4.94
N ASN A 112 -2.30 -17.15 -5.29
CA ASN A 112 -2.74 -16.13 -4.34
C ASN A 112 -4.09 -16.46 -3.69
N ASN A 113 -4.86 -17.42 -4.23
CA ASN A 113 -6.19 -17.78 -3.73
C ASN A 113 -6.12 -18.73 -2.52
N THR A 114 -5.43 -18.28 -1.47
CA THR A 114 -5.23 -18.96 -0.19
C THR A 114 -5.24 -17.93 0.94
N ASN A 115 -5.56 -18.36 2.16
CA ASN A 115 -5.53 -17.47 3.33
C ASN A 115 -4.12 -17.20 3.87
N THR A 116 -3.13 -18.00 3.47
CA THR A 116 -1.74 -17.75 3.83
C THR A 116 -1.25 -16.47 3.16
N GLY A 117 -0.66 -15.56 3.93
CA GLY A 117 -0.17 -14.27 3.46
C GLY A 117 -1.23 -13.32 2.88
N PHE A 118 -2.52 -13.65 3.03
CA PHE A 118 -3.63 -12.86 2.53
C PHE A 118 -3.80 -11.54 3.29
N VAL A 119 -4.17 -10.48 2.59
CA VAL A 119 -4.59 -9.20 3.14
C VAL A 119 -5.73 -8.66 2.29
N GLN A 120 -6.69 -8.00 2.93
CA GLN A 120 -7.73 -7.28 2.25
C GLN A 120 -8.18 -6.13 3.16
N PHE A 121 -7.78 -4.92 2.78
CA PHE A 121 -8.28 -3.67 3.30
C PHE A 121 -9.20 -3.09 2.24
N TYR A 122 -10.47 -2.89 2.58
CA TYR A 122 -11.44 -2.20 1.76
C TYR A 122 -12.12 -1.18 2.64
N ASP A 123 -12.05 0.10 2.30
CA ASP A 123 -12.70 1.17 3.05
C ASP A 123 -13.40 2.11 2.07
N GLY A 124 -14.72 1.96 1.96
CA GLY A 124 -15.58 2.83 1.15
C GLY A 124 -16.14 4.02 1.92
N SER A 125 -15.59 4.32 3.11
CA SER A 125 -15.97 5.47 3.93
C SER A 125 -15.03 6.65 3.70
N THR A 126 -15.35 7.81 4.30
CA THR A 126 -14.48 9.00 4.27
C THR A 126 -13.39 8.98 5.36
N THR A 127 -13.25 7.87 6.09
CA THR A 127 -12.37 7.72 7.24
C THR A 127 -10.87 7.70 6.88
N PRO A 128 -10.39 7.03 5.82
CA PRO A 128 -8.98 7.06 5.48
C PRO A 128 -8.61 8.44 4.91
N THR A 129 -7.45 8.94 5.34
CA THR A 129 -6.79 10.07 4.71
C THR A 129 -6.01 9.54 3.51
N VAL A 130 -6.41 9.97 2.32
CA VAL A 130 -5.74 9.65 1.06
C VAL A 130 -5.06 10.91 0.56
N THR A 131 -3.79 10.82 0.18
CA THR A 131 -3.06 11.90 -0.50
C THR A 131 -2.19 11.32 -1.61
N GLY A 132 -1.82 12.12 -2.59
CA GLY A 132 -0.93 11.67 -3.65
C GLY A 132 -0.81 12.64 -4.81
N GLY A 133 -0.33 12.12 -5.95
CA GLY A 133 -0.27 12.86 -7.21
C GLY A 133 1.03 12.66 -7.97
N TRP A 134 1.16 13.41 -9.07
CA TRP A 134 2.34 13.43 -9.93
C TRP A 134 3.45 14.35 -9.39
N SER A 135 4.70 13.95 -9.60
CA SER A 135 5.85 14.82 -9.49
C SER A 135 5.85 15.92 -10.56
N ASN A 136 6.72 16.93 -10.42
CA ASN A 136 6.86 18.02 -11.41
C ASN A 136 7.22 17.55 -12.82
N SER A 137 7.97 16.46 -12.93
CA SER A 137 8.33 15.85 -14.21
C SER A 137 7.21 14.99 -14.79
N LEU A 138 6.14 14.73 -14.02
CA LEU A 138 5.05 13.82 -14.35
C LEU A 138 5.51 12.37 -14.61
N THR A 139 6.70 12.01 -14.13
CA THR A 139 7.29 10.67 -14.29
C THR A 139 7.25 9.86 -13.01
N THR A 140 6.84 10.44 -11.89
CA THR A 140 6.72 9.72 -10.61
C THR A 140 5.35 10.00 -10.03
N PHE A 141 4.63 8.94 -9.64
CA PHE A 141 3.35 9.03 -8.95
C PHE A 141 3.52 8.55 -7.51
N THR A 142 2.98 9.29 -6.57
CA THR A 142 2.97 8.92 -5.15
C THR A 142 1.55 8.76 -4.64
N VAL A 143 1.32 7.74 -3.81
CA VAL A 143 0.07 7.55 -3.05
C VAL A 143 0.40 7.28 -1.60
N ASP A 144 -0.36 7.92 -0.72
CA ASP A 144 -0.35 7.67 0.70
C ASP A 144 -1.79 7.48 1.19
N VAL A 145 -2.04 6.41 1.93
CA VAL A 145 -3.32 6.11 2.57
C VAL A 145 -3.03 5.86 4.04
N SER A 146 -3.68 6.60 4.93
CA SER A 146 -3.51 6.43 6.37
C SER A 146 -4.84 6.47 7.13
N GLY A 147 -4.94 5.62 8.14
CA GLY A 147 -6.17 5.41 8.90
C GLY A 147 -7.21 4.58 8.14
N GLY A 148 -8.44 4.63 8.63
CA GLY A 148 -9.49 3.72 8.20
C GLY A 148 -9.44 2.39 8.98
N ASP A 149 -10.61 1.88 9.35
CA ASP A 149 -10.73 0.60 10.06
C ASP A 149 -10.96 -0.57 9.08
N GLY A 150 -11.16 -0.25 7.80
CA GLY A 150 -11.72 -1.15 6.82
C GLY A 150 -13.19 -1.47 7.10
N ASP A 151 -13.92 -1.85 6.06
CA ASP A 151 -15.29 -2.33 6.17
C ASP A 151 -15.33 -3.71 6.83
N THR A 152 -16.39 -3.99 7.57
CA THR A 152 -16.50 -5.22 8.38
C THR A 152 -16.60 -6.52 7.56
N GLY A 153 -16.28 -7.64 8.20
CA GLY A 153 -16.54 -8.98 7.67
C GLY A 153 -15.57 -9.41 6.59
N ASN A 154 -16.06 -9.78 5.40
CA ASN A 154 -15.20 -10.22 4.29
C ASN A 154 -14.41 -9.08 3.64
N TYR A 155 -14.66 -7.84 4.03
CA TYR A 155 -14.02 -6.65 3.49
C TYR A 155 -12.76 -6.23 4.26
N ALA A 156 -12.59 -6.70 5.50
CA ALA A 156 -11.38 -6.53 6.30
C ALA A 156 -10.81 -7.90 6.71
N ARG A 157 -9.69 -8.27 6.10
CA ARG A 157 -9.05 -9.57 6.33
C ARG A 157 -7.54 -9.45 6.40
N LEU A 158 -6.94 -10.23 7.31
CA LEU A 158 -5.49 -10.44 7.36
C LEU A 158 -5.20 -11.89 7.72
N TRP A 159 -4.15 -12.43 7.12
CA TRP A 159 -3.64 -13.75 7.47
C TRP A 159 -3.36 -13.87 8.96
N ALA A 160 -4.03 -14.82 9.62
CA ALA A 160 -3.82 -15.19 11.02
C ALA A 160 -2.54 -16.02 11.19
N ALA A 161 -1.40 -15.39 10.91
CA ALA A 161 -0.10 -16.02 10.96
C ALA A 161 0.23 -16.59 12.35
N PRO A 162 0.90 -17.75 12.44
CA PRO A 162 1.54 -18.50 11.35
C PRO A 162 0.66 -19.60 10.72
N LYS A 163 -0.67 -19.61 10.92
CA LYS A 163 -1.54 -20.71 10.44
C LYS A 163 -1.55 -20.81 8.92
N THR A 164 -1.17 -21.94 8.34
CA THR A 164 -1.25 -22.13 6.88
C THR A 164 -2.67 -22.52 6.44
N GLY A 165 -3.21 -21.87 5.40
CA GLY A 165 -4.54 -22.15 4.86
C GLY A 165 -5.70 -21.85 5.82
N GLY A 166 -6.75 -22.66 5.76
CA GLY A 166 -7.95 -22.54 6.59
C GLY A 166 -9.15 -21.87 5.89
N PRO A 167 -10.35 -21.91 6.49
CA PRO A 167 -11.53 -21.17 6.01
C PRO A 167 -11.36 -19.65 6.16
N SER A 168 -12.05 -18.85 5.35
CA SER A 168 -11.96 -17.38 5.38
C SER A 168 -12.28 -16.76 6.74
N GLY A 169 -13.16 -17.41 7.53
CA GLY A 169 -13.51 -17.01 8.89
C GLY A 169 -12.33 -16.99 9.87
N ASP A 170 -11.21 -17.64 9.55
CA ASP A 170 -9.99 -17.60 10.38
C ASP A 170 -9.28 -16.24 10.32
N THR A 171 -9.56 -15.45 9.27
CA THR A 171 -8.86 -14.21 8.90
C THR A 171 -9.74 -12.96 9.02
N SER A 172 -10.96 -13.10 9.56
CA SER A 172 -11.91 -12.00 9.69
C SER A 172 -11.58 -11.12 10.89
N GLY A 173 -11.78 -9.81 10.77
CA GLY A 173 -11.48 -8.88 11.84
C GLY A 173 -11.67 -7.44 11.42
N VAL A 174 -10.90 -6.54 12.06
CA VAL A 174 -10.92 -5.10 11.79
C VAL A 174 -9.50 -4.55 11.79
N PHE A 175 -9.22 -3.56 10.96
CA PHE A 175 -7.98 -2.80 11.08
C PHE A 175 -8.12 -1.82 12.26
N ARG A 176 -7.06 -1.75 13.07
CA ARG A 176 -6.90 -0.76 14.15
C ARG A 176 -6.00 0.38 13.71
N ASP A 177 -5.10 0.08 12.79
CA ASP A 177 -4.18 1.01 12.15
C ASP A 177 -3.89 0.48 10.75
N PHE A 178 -3.85 1.38 9.78
CA PHE A 178 -3.49 1.06 8.41
C PHE A 178 -2.74 2.25 7.81
N HIS A 179 -1.59 1.96 7.21
CA HIS A 179 -0.79 2.91 6.49
C HIS A 179 -0.21 2.26 5.24
N LEU A 180 -0.49 2.81 4.08
CA LEU A 180 0.06 2.40 2.80
C LEU A 180 0.75 3.59 2.15
N ASN A 181 1.96 3.36 1.67
CA ASN A 181 2.69 4.30 0.83
C ASN A 181 3.13 3.59 -0.44
N LEU A 182 2.98 4.24 -1.60
CA LEU A 182 3.43 3.73 -2.89
C LEU A 182 4.06 4.84 -3.71
N VAL A 183 5.19 4.51 -4.34
CA VAL A 183 5.90 5.37 -5.30
C VAL A 183 6.13 4.56 -6.58
N ALA A 184 5.61 5.07 -7.69
CA ALA A 184 5.70 4.46 -9.02
C ALA A 184 6.43 5.39 -9.98
N ASP A 185 7.49 4.90 -10.62
CA ASP A 185 8.28 5.66 -11.61
C ASP A 185 8.00 5.17 -13.03
N PHE A 186 7.85 6.10 -13.97
CA PHE A 186 7.46 5.84 -15.35
C PHE A 186 8.55 6.27 -16.33
N ALA A 187 8.67 5.53 -17.44
CA ALA A 187 9.61 5.86 -18.51
C ALA A 187 9.22 7.15 -19.26
N ALA A 188 7.93 7.45 -19.33
CA ALA A 188 7.38 8.61 -19.99
C ALA A 188 6.56 9.43 -18.99
N ALA A 189 6.50 10.74 -19.23
CA ALA A 189 5.63 11.64 -18.49
C ALA A 189 4.16 11.30 -18.74
N ALA A 190 3.33 11.42 -17.69
CA ALA A 190 1.88 11.32 -17.80
C ALA A 190 1.32 12.34 -18.80
N VAL A 191 0.29 11.94 -19.55
CA VAL A 191 -0.27 12.73 -20.64
C VAL A 191 -1.50 13.47 -20.15
N PHE A 192 -1.59 14.76 -20.46
CA PHE A 192 -2.78 15.54 -20.13
C PHE A 192 -3.96 15.13 -21.00
N ASN A 193 -5.05 14.71 -20.37
CA ASN A 193 -6.32 14.42 -21.01
C ASN A 193 -7.26 15.64 -20.87
N PRO A 194 -7.59 16.34 -21.97
CA PRO A 194 -8.42 17.54 -21.92
C PRO A 194 -9.90 17.25 -21.62
N THR A 195 -10.35 16.00 -21.78
CA THR A 195 -11.73 15.59 -21.47
C THR A 195 -11.93 15.44 -19.97
N THR A 196 -10.95 14.86 -19.27
CA THR A 196 -11.01 14.64 -17.82
C THR A 196 -10.37 15.78 -17.02
N GLY A 197 -9.43 16.51 -17.64
CA GLY A 197 -8.62 17.56 -17.00
C GLY A 197 -7.46 17.00 -16.17
N TRP A 198 -7.09 15.73 -16.38
CA TRP A 198 -6.14 14.99 -15.55
C TRP A 198 -4.90 14.59 -16.35
N TYR A 199 -3.78 14.42 -15.66
CA TYR A 199 -2.61 13.75 -16.20
C TYR A 199 -2.74 12.25 -15.94
N GLU A 200 -2.61 11.47 -17.00
CA GLU A 200 -2.92 10.04 -17.02
C GLU A 200 -1.72 9.22 -17.51
N ALA A 201 -1.51 8.06 -16.91
CA ALA A 201 -0.59 7.03 -17.38
C ALA A 201 -1.24 5.65 -17.28
N ASP A 202 -1.27 4.94 -18.39
CA ASP A 202 -1.82 3.58 -18.54
C ASP A 202 -0.72 2.50 -18.76
N ALA A 203 0.54 2.92 -18.76
CA ALA A 203 1.69 2.03 -18.84
C ALA A 203 2.07 1.50 -17.45
N ASN A 204 2.66 0.31 -17.40
CA ASN A 204 3.26 -0.19 -16.17
C ASN A 204 4.44 0.70 -15.73
N PRO A 205 4.61 0.96 -14.43
CA PRO A 205 5.77 1.67 -13.94
C PRO A 205 7.05 0.85 -14.17
N THR A 206 8.14 1.55 -14.45
CA THR A 206 9.50 1.00 -14.58
C THR A 206 10.13 0.63 -13.25
N ALA A 207 9.71 1.31 -12.17
CA ALA A 207 10.10 0.99 -10.81
C ALA A 207 8.92 1.20 -9.87
N LEU A 208 8.87 0.40 -8.82
CA LEU A 208 7.87 0.49 -7.77
C LEU A 208 8.56 0.32 -6.43
N SER A 209 8.22 1.17 -5.48
CA SER A 209 8.57 1.01 -4.07
C SER A 209 7.40 1.44 -3.21
N GLY A 210 7.40 0.99 -1.96
CA GLY A 210 6.31 1.30 -1.04
C GLY A 210 6.16 0.26 0.04
N THR A 211 5.24 0.54 0.95
CA THR A 211 4.94 -0.33 2.08
C THR A 211 3.45 -0.33 2.41
N ALA A 212 2.99 -1.41 3.03
CA ALA A 212 1.74 -1.43 3.78
C ALA A 212 2.04 -1.92 5.20
N THR A 213 1.71 -1.12 6.19
CA THR A 213 1.95 -1.40 7.60
C THR A 213 0.69 -1.14 8.42
N GLY A 214 0.56 -1.77 9.58
CA GLY A 214 -0.53 -1.47 10.48
C GLY A 214 -0.78 -2.55 11.50
N ILE A 215 -1.94 -2.47 12.13
CA ILE A 215 -2.40 -3.42 13.16
C ILE A 215 -3.79 -3.89 12.78
N PHE A 216 -3.98 -5.20 12.81
CA PHE A 216 -5.26 -5.85 12.60
C PHE A 216 -5.68 -6.60 13.87
N GLU A 217 -6.91 -6.39 14.33
CA GLU A 217 -7.52 -7.22 15.36
C GLU A 217 -8.25 -8.38 14.68
N ASN A 218 -7.68 -9.58 14.78
CA ASN A 218 -8.34 -10.77 14.27
C ASN A 218 -9.46 -11.18 15.23
N GLN A 219 -10.66 -11.29 14.68
CA GLN A 219 -11.88 -11.73 15.33
C GLN A 219 -12.39 -12.94 14.56
N SER A 220 -11.62 -14.02 14.66
CA SER A 220 -11.91 -15.27 13.96
C SER A 220 -13.27 -15.82 14.36
N THR A 221 -14.08 -16.11 13.36
CA THR A 221 -15.42 -16.70 13.54
C THR A 221 -15.40 -18.23 13.55
N THR A 222 -14.27 -18.83 13.19
CA THR A 222 -14.09 -20.29 13.07
C THR A 222 -13.11 -20.88 14.07
N ASP A 223 -12.20 -20.08 14.60
CA ASP A 223 -11.14 -20.52 15.51
C ASP A 223 -10.69 -19.40 16.46
N ALA A 224 -11.29 -19.37 17.66
CA ALA A 224 -11.02 -18.34 18.66
C ALA A 224 -9.56 -18.33 19.15
N SER A 225 -8.79 -19.40 18.94
CA SER A 225 -7.38 -19.44 19.29
C SER A 225 -6.52 -18.52 18.41
N LEU A 226 -7.07 -18.06 17.28
CA LEU A 226 -6.45 -17.11 16.37
C LEU A 226 -6.79 -15.65 16.71
N ASN A 227 -7.64 -15.41 17.70
CA ASN A 227 -7.98 -14.04 18.11
C ASN A 227 -6.77 -13.34 18.72
N GLY A 228 -6.66 -12.03 18.48
CA GLY A 228 -5.55 -11.21 18.98
C GLY A 228 -5.17 -10.13 17.97
N PHE A 229 -4.03 -9.49 18.23
CA PHE A 229 -3.57 -8.35 17.43
C PHE A 229 -2.40 -8.77 16.56
N TYR A 230 -2.44 -8.37 15.30
CA TYR A 230 -1.47 -8.73 14.28
C TYR A 230 -0.90 -7.46 13.68
N ALA A 231 0.36 -7.16 13.99
CA ALA A 231 1.08 -6.09 13.30
C ALA A 231 1.63 -6.64 11.99
N PHE A 232 1.33 -5.97 10.88
CA PHE A 232 1.88 -6.32 9.57
C PHE A 232 2.83 -5.23 9.08
N ASP A 233 3.84 -5.66 8.33
CA ASP A 233 4.83 -4.81 7.70
C ASP A 233 5.21 -5.43 6.37
N PHE A 234 4.68 -4.87 5.30
CA PHE A 234 4.86 -5.33 3.93
C PHE A 234 5.62 -4.30 3.10
N SER A 235 6.47 -4.77 2.20
CA SER A 235 7.17 -4.00 1.18
C SER A 235 6.71 -4.42 -0.20
N PHE A 236 6.60 -3.45 -1.11
CA PHE A 236 6.15 -3.67 -2.48
C PHE A 236 7.33 -3.84 -3.46
N ALA A 237 7.10 -4.64 -4.48
CA ALA A 237 8.01 -4.81 -5.61
C ALA A 237 7.22 -4.91 -6.92
N PRO A 238 7.78 -4.46 -8.06
CA PRO A 238 7.11 -4.52 -9.35
C PRO A 238 6.92 -5.97 -9.82
N GLY A 239 5.89 -6.19 -10.64
CA GLY A 239 5.57 -7.46 -11.26
C GLY A 239 4.64 -8.33 -10.41
N SER A 240 3.71 -9.01 -11.07
CA SER A 240 2.81 -10.00 -10.47
C SER A 240 2.90 -11.36 -11.16
N TRP A 241 2.58 -12.44 -10.44
CA TRP A 241 2.40 -13.76 -11.02
C TRP A 241 1.30 -13.72 -12.09
N ALA A 242 0.21 -12.99 -11.83
CA ALA A 242 -0.88 -12.83 -12.77
C ALA A 242 -0.40 -12.27 -14.12
N SER A 243 0.43 -11.21 -14.11
CA SER A 243 1.00 -10.63 -15.33
C SER A 243 1.93 -11.60 -16.05
N ALA A 244 2.82 -12.27 -15.30
CA ALA A 244 3.78 -13.23 -15.85
C ALA A 244 3.12 -14.47 -16.49
N ASN A 245 1.88 -14.79 -16.10
CA ASN A 245 1.15 -15.97 -16.56
C ASN A 245 -0.03 -15.63 -17.48
N ALA A 246 -0.15 -14.38 -17.92
CA ALA A 246 -1.30 -13.90 -18.70
C ALA A 246 -2.65 -14.28 -18.04
N ALA A 247 -2.70 -14.27 -16.71
CA ALA A 247 -3.89 -14.56 -15.95
C ALA A 247 -4.91 -13.42 -16.15
N THR A 248 -6.18 -13.74 -16.10
CA THR A 248 -7.28 -12.81 -16.36
C THR A 248 -8.35 -12.92 -15.30
N TRP A 249 -9.36 -12.04 -15.29
CA TRP A 249 -10.56 -12.20 -14.48
C TRP A 249 -11.80 -11.76 -15.27
N GLY A 250 -12.99 -11.98 -14.69
CA GLY A 250 -14.25 -11.62 -15.34
C GLY A 250 -14.49 -12.46 -16.61
N SER A 251 -14.25 -13.77 -16.53
CA SER A 251 -14.34 -14.70 -17.66
C SER A 251 -13.35 -14.42 -18.80
N GLY A 252 -12.18 -13.85 -18.49
CA GLY A 252 -11.15 -13.54 -19.48
C GLY A 252 -11.18 -12.11 -20.02
N ALA A 253 -12.08 -11.27 -19.51
CA ALA A 253 -12.27 -9.91 -19.99
C ALA A 253 -11.15 -8.95 -19.56
N TYR A 254 -10.56 -9.18 -18.39
CA TYR A 254 -9.67 -8.22 -17.76
C TYR A 254 -8.32 -8.86 -17.43
N SER A 255 -7.24 -8.20 -17.83
CA SER A 255 -5.85 -8.55 -17.47
C SER A 255 -5.36 -7.62 -16.36
N PRO A 256 -4.27 -7.94 -15.64
CA PRO A 256 -3.63 -7.00 -14.74
C PRO A 256 -3.35 -5.68 -15.46
N SER A 257 -3.78 -4.58 -14.86
CA SER A 257 -3.70 -3.24 -15.43
C SER A 257 -2.92 -2.30 -14.54
N ALA A 258 -2.48 -1.20 -15.15
CA ALA A 258 -1.92 -0.04 -14.49
C ALA A 258 -2.66 1.18 -15.04
N PHE A 259 -3.24 1.97 -14.14
CA PHE A 259 -3.79 3.26 -14.48
C PHE A 259 -3.61 4.21 -13.31
N PHE A 260 -2.90 5.30 -13.57
CA PHE A 260 -2.57 6.32 -12.59
C PHE A 260 -3.03 7.67 -13.11
N ALA A 261 -3.79 8.40 -12.30
CA ALA A 261 -4.32 9.68 -12.70
C ALA A 261 -4.43 10.65 -11.52
N ALA A 262 -4.14 11.91 -11.81
CA ALA A 262 -4.32 13.04 -10.89
C ALA A 262 -4.57 14.33 -11.70
N PRO A 263 -5.25 15.34 -11.15
CA PRO A 263 -5.58 16.58 -11.85
C PRO A 263 -4.32 17.36 -12.21
N ALA A 264 -4.48 18.33 -13.10
CA ALA A 264 -3.41 19.26 -13.46
C ALA A 264 -3.04 20.31 -12.38
N ALA A 265 -3.37 20.09 -11.10
CA ALA A 265 -3.02 21.03 -10.03
C ALA A 265 -1.53 20.93 -9.64
N ALA A 266 -0.98 22.06 -9.15
CA ALA A 266 0.43 22.39 -9.24
C ALA A 266 1.38 21.33 -8.63
N PRO A 267 2.56 21.12 -9.23
CA PRO A 267 3.49 20.09 -8.82
C PRO A 267 3.89 20.07 -7.34
N VAL A 268 3.93 18.88 -6.73
CA VAL A 268 4.36 18.67 -5.34
C VAL A 268 5.87 18.91 -5.23
N PRO A 269 6.36 19.86 -4.39
CA PRO A 269 7.80 20.08 -4.24
C PRO A 269 8.50 18.82 -3.73
N GLU A 270 9.58 18.42 -4.41
CA GLU A 270 10.37 17.26 -3.99
C GLU A 270 10.91 17.44 -2.54
N PRO A 271 10.85 16.40 -1.69
CA PRO A 271 11.35 16.46 -0.32
C PRO A 271 12.82 16.90 -0.21
N GLY A 272 13.63 16.66 -1.24
CA GLY A 272 15.06 16.96 -1.25
C GLY A 272 15.41 18.44 -1.34
N ALA A 273 14.66 19.24 -2.10
CA ALA A 273 15.00 20.64 -2.36
C ALA A 273 14.76 21.55 -1.14
N LEU A 274 13.67 21.30 -0.40
CA LEU A 274 13.31 22.06 0.79
C LEU A 274 14.13 21.65 2.01
N ALA A 275 14.50 20.37 2.14
CA ALA A 275 15.39 19.91 3.19
C ALA A 275 16.80 20.54 3.07
N LEU A 276 17.32 20.66 1.85
CA LEU A 276 18.60 21.32 1.58
C LEU A 276 18.56 22.84 1.86
N ALA A 277 17.48 23.52 1.46
CA ALA A 277 17.28 24.94 1.77
C ALA A 277 17.15 25.19 3.29
N GLY A 278 16.40 24.33 3.99
CA GLY A 278 16.26 24.38 5.44
C GLY A 278 17.58 24.17 6.18
N LEU A 279 18.38 23.18 5.77
CA LEU A 279 19.72 22.93 6.30
C LEU A 279 20.67 24.11 6.04
N ALA A 280 20.62 24.71 4.85
CA ALA A 280 21.44 25.87 4.52
C ALA A 280 21.12 27.07 5.44
N ILE A 281 19.83 27.34 5.67
CA ILE A 281 19.39 28.43 6.55
C ILE A 281 19.77 28.15 8.01
N ALA A 282 19.60 26.92 8.50
CA ALA A 282 20.00 26.53 9.85
C ALA A 282 21.52 26.69 10.05
N MET A 283 22.34 26.28 9.08
CA MET A 283 23.80 26.45 9.12
C MET A 283 24.21 27.93 9.09
N LEU A 284 23.57 28.77 8.27
CA LEU A 284 23.78 30.22 8.27
C LEU A 284 23.43 30.87 9.63
N SER A 285 22.38 30.39 10.29
CA SER A 285 21.93 30.87 11.60
C SER A 285 22.94 30.54 12.71
N LEU A 286 23.53 29.33 12.66
CA LEU A 286 24.57 28.88 13.59
C LEU A 286 25.88 29.66 13.42
N VAL A 287 26.33 29.89 12.18
CA VAL A 287 27.54 30.67 11.89
C VAL A 287 27.39 32.13 12.33
N ARG A 288 26.20 32.73 12.19
CA ARG A 288 25.94 34.11 12.61
C ARG A 288 25.92 34.27 14.12
N ARG A 289 25.56 33.22 14.87
CA ARG A 289 25.53 33.22 16.34
C ARG A 289 26.93 33.08 16.95
N GLN A 290 27.82 32.31 16.31
CA GLN A 290 29.23 32.18 16.74
C GLN A 290 30.08 33.43 16.47
N ARG A 291 29.69 34.29 15.52
CA ARG A 291 30.38 35.56 15.27
C ARG A 291 29.96 36.71 16.19
N ARG A 292 28.96 36.50 17.05
CA ARG A 292 28.43 37.51 17.99
C ARG A 292 28.69 37.18 19.47
N SER A 293 29.47 36.13 19.73
CA SER A 293 30.01 35.73 21.03
C SER A 293 31.53 35.86 20.99
#